data_AF-A0A922YXC0-F1
#
_entry.id   AF-A0A922YXC0-F1
#
_cell.length_a   1.000
_cell.length_b   1.000
_cell.length_c   1.000
_cell.angle_alpha   90.00
_cell.angle_beta   90.00
_cell.angle_gamma   90.00
#
_symmetry.space_group_name_H-M   'P 1'
#
loop_
_entity.id
_entity.type
_entity.pdbx_description
1 polymer ?
#
loop_
_entity_poly.entity_id
_entity_poly.type
_entity_poly.pdbx_seq_one_letter_code
_entity_poly.pdbx_strand_id
1 'polypeptide(L)'
;MSEFFDPYNADRPLMMKCSCGRDHSVADHHAEVNADGAAAELRRRSESADFEAYSNEFIEATLVKALFPHDEQRRRFLRAVGKGTAMAAIASVLPVGTMQAMAQDKGALEKTNLKIGFIPITCATPLIMAHPLGFYEKQGLKVEVTKTAGWALIRDKVINKEYDASHFLSPMPLAMSMGLGSNTVATNVATIQNINGQAITMSMRHKDNRDP
;
A
#
# COMPACT_ATOMS: atom_id res chain seq x y z
N MET A 1 19.35 10.82 -5.45
CA MET A 1 19.00 9.56 -6.12
C MET A 1 18.83 8.54 -5.02
N SER A 2 17.63 7.99 -4.89
CA SER A 2 17.18 7.34 -3.66
C SER A 2 17.82 5.99 -3.38
N GLU A 3 17.90 5.68 -2.09
CA GLU A 3 18.37 4.38 -1.62
C GLU A 3 17.30 3.29 -1.73
N PHE A 4 16.04 3.59 -2.10
CA PHE A 4 14.89 2.69 -1.96
C PHE A 4 14.38 2.15 -3.31
N PHE A 5 13.98 3.04 -4.23
CA PHE A 5 13.50 2.69 -5.58
C PHE A 5 14.23 3.54 -6.63
N ASP A 6 14.97 2.91 -7.55
CA ASP A 6 15.58 3.61 -8.70
C ASP A 6 15.07 2.98 -10.01
N PRO A 7 14.01 3.53 -10.61
CA PRO A 7 13.42 2.97 -11.83
C PRO A 7 14.35 3.01 -13.04
N TYR A 8 15.37 3.87 -13.00
CA TYR A 8 16.31 4.08 -14.09
C TYR A 8 17.67 3.40 -13.85
N ASN A 9 17.79 2.61 -12.79
CA ASN A 9 18.94 1.75 -12.57
C ASN A 9 18.69 0.37 -13.21
N ALA A 10 19.53 0.02 -14.19
CA ALA A 10 19.44 -1.25 -14.91
C ALA A 10 19.82 -2.46 -14.03
N ASP A 11 20.61 -2.24 -12.98
CA ASP A 11 21.18 -3.31 -12.16
C ASP A 11 20.39 -3.58 -10.88
N ARG A 12 19.43 -2.71 -10.54
CA ARG A 12 18.58 -2.84 -9.36
C ARG A 12 17.17 -3.31 -9.75
N PRO A 13 16.63 -4.41 -9.20
CA PRO A 13 15.25 -4.82 -9.48
C PRO A 13 14.27 -3.79 -8.91
N LEU A 14 13.14 -3.58 -9.59
CA LEU A 14 12.16 -2.55 -9.19
C LEU A 14 11.43 -2.88 -7.88
N MET A 15 11.24 -4.17 -7.55
CA MET A 15 10.38 -4.61 -6.44
C MET A 15 10.91 -5.88 -5.73
N MET A 16 12.18 -5.92 -5.33
CA MET A 16 12.73 -7.04 -4.54
C MET A 16 13.58 -6.57 -3.35
N LYS A 17 13.01 -5.77 -2.45
CA LYS A 17 13.56 -5.54 -1.10
C LYS A 17 12.43 -5.53 -0.07
N CYS A 18 12.79 -5.60 1.21
CA CYS A 18 11.86 -5.46 2.34
C CYS A 18 10.95 -4.22 2.14
N SER A 19 9.71 -4.25 2.66
CA SER A 19 8.73 -3.16 2.48
C SER A 19 9.14 -1.82 3.09
N CYS A 20 10.20 -1.79 3.93
CA CYS A 20 10.85 -0.60 4.46
C CYS A 20 12.02 -0.09 3.60
N GLY A 21 12.38 -0.80 2.53
CA GLY A 21 13.38 -0.41 1.53
C GLY A 21 14.86 -0.57 1.92
N ARG A 22 15.17 -1.00 3.14
CA ARG A 22 16.55 -1.14 3.64
C ARG A 22 17.01 -2.62 3.70
N ASP A 23 18.33 -2.84 3.76
CA ASP A 23 18.95 -4.15 3.98
C ASP A 23 19.24 -4.34 5.47
N HIS A 24 18.40 -5.10 6.18
CA HIS A 24 18.61 -5.43 7.60
C HIS A 24 17.94 -6.75 7.99
N SER A 25 18.34 -7.29 9.14
CA SER A 25 17.84 -8.56 9.67
C SER A 25 16.47 -8.40 10.33
N VAL A 26 15.76 -9.51 10.53
CA VAL A 26 14.47 -9.54 11.25
C VAL A 26 14.61 -9.05 12.70
N ALA A 27 15.77 -9.25 13.32
CA ALA A 27 16.04 -8.77 14.68
C ALA A 27 16.11 -7.24 14.77
N ASP A 28 16.57 -6.58 13.71
CA ASP A 28 16.67 -5.11 13.65
C ASP A 28 15.28 -4.44 13.64
N HIS A 29 14.23 -5.16 13.18
CA HIS A 29 12.85 -4.68 13.26
C HIS A 29 12.28 -4.65 14.69
N HIS A 30 12.77 -5.52 15.59
CA HIS A 30 12.26 -5.58 16.96
C HIS A 30 12.80 -4.43 17.82
N ALA A 31 13.96 -3.87 17.47
CA ALA A 31 14.56 -2.74 18.18
C ALA A 31 13.89 -1.38 17.84
N GLU A 32 13.29 -1.23 16.65
CA GLU A 32 12.64 0.02 16.22
C GLU A 32 11.24 0.25 16.85
N VAL A 33 10.73 -0.65 17.70
CA VAL A 33 9.37 -0.57 18.23
C VAL A 33 9.37 -0.54 19.75
N ASN A 34 9.75 0.59 20.33
CA ASN A 34 9.38 0.88 21.71
C ASN A 34 7.96 1.46 21.72
N ALA A 35 7.01 0.75 22.34
CA ALA A 35 5.57 1.01 22.22
C ALA A 35 5.18 2.45 22.62
N ASP A 36 5.89 3.01 23.60
CA ASP A 36 5.58 4.32 24.18
C ASP A 36 5.89 5.50 23.24
N GLY A 37 6.82 5.31 22.29
CA GLY A 37 7.27 6.35 21.35
C GLY A 37 6.81 6.13 19.90
N ALA A 38 6.28 4.96 19.56
CA ALA A 38 5.97 4.58 18.18
C ALA A 38 4.99 5.54 17.50
N ALA A 39 3.97 6.02 18.22
CA ALA A 39 3.00 6.99 17.69
C ALA A 39 3.65 8.34 17.33
N ALA A 40 4.52 8.86 18.20
CA ALA A 40 5.24 10.12 17.96
C ALA A 40 6.23 9.96 16.80
N GLU A 41 6.94 8.83 16.76
CA GLU A 41 7.88 8.53 15.69
C GLU A 41 7.19 8.37 14.33
N LEU A 42 6.06 7.67 14.28
CA LEU A 42 5.27 7.52 13.05
C LEU A 42 4.74 8.87 12.56
N ARG A 43 4.27 9.75 13.47
CA ARG A 43 3.87 11.11 13.09
C ARG A 43 5.04 11.92 12.54
N ARG A 44 6.19 11.91 13.22
CA ARG A 44 7.41 12.60 12.78
C ARG A 44 7.87 12.11 11.40
N ARG A 45 7.92 10.79 11.19
CA ARG A 45 8.29 10.20 9.90
C ARG A 45 7.30 10.59 8.80
N SER A 46 5.99 10.65 9.08
CA SER A 46 4.99 11.04 8.09
C SER A 46 5.13 12.50 7.60
N GLU A 47 5.81 13.34 8.37
CA GLU A 47 6.01 14.77 8.08
C GLU A 47 7.38 15.06 7.44
N SER A 48 8.24 14.05 7.27
CA SER A 48 9.55 14.27 6.68
C SER A 48 9.49 14.35 5.16
N ALA A 49 10.30 15.22 4.58
CA ALA A 49 10.51 15.29 3.14
C ALA A 49 10.98 13.93 2.57
N ASP A 50 11.69 13.14 3.38
CA ASP A 50 12.13 11.79 3.00
C ASP A 50 10.96 10.84 2.74
N PHE A 51 9.87 10.95 3.51
CA PHE A 51 8.67 10.12 3.30
C PHE A 51 7.93 10.50 2.01
N GLU A 52 7.83 11.80 1.73
CA GLU A 52 7.21 12.28 0.48
C GLU A 52 8.05 11.92 -0.74
N ALA A 53 9.39 12.05 -0.64
CA ALA A 53 10.32 11.58 -1.68
C ALA A 53 10.17 10.07 -1.93
N TYR A 54 10.15 9.26 -0.86
CA TYR A 54 9.92 7.82 -0.94
C TYR A 54 8.59 7.48 -1.65
N SER A 55 7.51 8.18 -1.30
CA SER A 55 6.19 7.99 -1.92
C SER A 55 6.21 8.33 -3.42
N ASN A 56 6.80 9.45 -3.79
CA ASN A 56 6.90 9.89 -5.19
C ASN A 56 7.72 8.91 -6.03
N GLU A 57 8.83 8.43 -5.49
CA GLU A 57 9.68 7.43 -6.14
C GLU A 57 8.99 6.07 -6.28
N PHE A 58 8.22 5.65 -5.28
CA PHE A 58 7.43 4.43 -5.35
C PHE A 58 6.36 4.51 -6.45
N ILE A 59 5.66 5.65 -6.56
CA ILE A 59 4.69 5.92 -7.62
C ILE A 59 5.38 5.85 -8.98
N GLU A 60 6.50 6.55 -9.15
CA GLU A 60 7.27 6.55 -10.40
C GLU A 60 7.77 5.14 -10.76
N ALA A 61 8.29 4.40 -9.79
CA ALA A 61 8.71 3.00 -9.94
C ALA A 61 7.55 2.08 -10.37
N THR A 62 6.36 2.28 -9.80
CA THR A 62 5.16 1.51 -10.15
C THR A 62 4.69 1.83 -11.57
N LEU A 63 4.72 3.10 -11.98
CA LEU A 63 4.39 3.53 -13.33
C LEU A 63 5.37 2.96 -14.36
N VAL A 64 6.67 3.01 -14.07
CA VAL A 64 7.70 2.40 -14.93
C VAL A 64 7.56 0.88 -14.97
N LYS A 65 7.21 0.22 -13.85
CA LYS A 65 6.89 -1.21 -13.83
C LYS A 65 5.68 -1.55 -14.70
N ALA A 66 4.70 -0.66 -14.80
CA ALA A 66 3.56 -0.83 -15.69
C ALA A 66 3.96 -0.72 -17.17
N LEU A 67 4.88 0.18 -17.53
CA LEU A 67 5.45 0.26 -18.89
C LEU A 67 6.33 -0.94 -19.23
N PHE A 68 7.09 -1.42 -18.25
CA PHE A 68 7.99 -2.58 -18.39
C PHE A 68 7.61 -3.67 -17.39
N PRO A 69 6.55 -4.46 -17.66
CA PRO A 69 6.11 -5.54 -16.76
C PRO A 69 7.23 -6.54 -16.47
N HIS A 70 8.12 -6.76 -17.43
CA HIS A 70 9.28 -7.64 -17.33
C HIS A 70 10.57 -6.83 -17.10
N ASP A 71 11.24 -7.07 -15.97
CA ASP A 71 12.46 -6.35 -15.57
C ASP A 71 13.61 -6.49 -16.59
N GLU A 72 13.64 -7.60 -17.33
CA GLU A 72 14.62 -7.82 -18.40
C GLU A 72 14.47 -6.81 -19.54
N GLN A 73 13.23 -6.47 -19.93
CA GLN A 73 12.95 -5.52 -20.99
C GLN A 73 13.35 -4.11 -20.55
N ARG A 74 13.01 -3.73 -19.31
CA ARG A 74 13.46 -2.48 -18.68
C ARG A 74 14.98 -2.36 -18.73
N ARG A 75 15.68 -3.41 -18.28
CA ARG A 75 17.15 -3.47 -18.23
C ARG A 75 17.78 -3.31 -19.60
N ARG A 76 17.28 -4.05 -20.60
CA ARG A 76 17.77 -3.97 -21.98
C ARG A 76 17.55 -2.57 -22.55
N PHE A 77 16.38 -1.99 -22.34
CA PHE A 77 16.07 -0.63 -22.76
C PHE A 77 17.02 0.39 -22.11
N LEU A 78 17.14 0.39 -20.78
CA LEU A 78 18.02 1.30 -20.05
C LEU A 78 19.49 1.19 -20.48
N ARG A 79 19.97 -0.02 -20.76
CA ARG A 79 21.33 -0.25 -21.26
C ARG A 79 21.51 0.22 -22.71
N ALA A 80 20.47 0.12 -23.53
CA ALA A 80 20.53 0.52 -24.93
C ALA A 80 20.55 2.04 -25.12
N VAL A 81 19.69 2.77 -24.38
CA VAL A 81 19.51 4.22 -24.59
C VAL A 81 20.23 5.09 -23.55
N GLY A 82 20.63 4.50 -22.42
CA GLY A 82 21.21 5.22 -21.28
C GLY A 82 20.15 5.93 -20.43
N LYS A 83 20.50 6.19 -19.15
CA LYS A 83 19.57 6.73 -18.13
C LYS A 83 18.89 8.03 -18.57
N GLY A 84 19.65 9.02 -19.04
CA GLY A 84 19.10 10.34 -19.42
C GLY A 84 18.09 10.24 -20.57
N THR A 85 18.41 9.48 -21.62
CA THR A 85 17.52 9.26 -22.76
C THR A 85 16.28 8.46 -22.37
N ALA A 86 16.45 7.43 -21.52
CA ALA A 86 15.33 6.65 -21.00
C ALA A 86 14.35 7.51 -20.20
N MET A 87 14.85 8.40 -19.34
CA MET A 87 14.03 9.35 -18.59
C MET A 87 13.23 10.25 -19.53
N ALA A 88 13.87 10.84 -20.55
CA ALA A 88 13.21 11.69 -21.52
C ALA A 88 12.14 10.95 -22.35
N ALA A 89 12.44 9.72 -22.78
CA ALA A 89 11.52 8.89 -23.55
C ALA A 89 10.34 8.38 -22.72
N ILE A 90 10.53 8.09 -21.43
CA ILE A 90 9.44 7.71 -20.54
C ILE A 90 8.59 8.94 -20.19
N ALA A 91 9.20 10.09 -19.94
CA ALA A 91 8.49 11.33 -19.64
C ALA A 91 7.57 11.79 -20.78
N SER A 92 7.87 11.46 -22.04
CA SER A 92 7.01 11.81 -23.18
C SER A 92 5.72 10.98 -23.26
N VAL A 93 5.68 9.79 -22.67
CA VAL A 93 4.51 8.90 -22.64
C VAL A 93 3.83 8.84 -21.27
N LEU A 94 4.58 9.09 -20.21
CA LEU A 94 4.11 9.19 -18.83
C LEU A 94 4.75 10.44 -18.19
N PRO A 95 4.08 11.60 -18.24
CA PRO A 95 4.64 12.84 -17.71
C PRO A 95 4.49 12.87 -16.18
N VAL A 96 5.27 12.03 -15.48
CA VAL A 96 5.16 11.81 -14.03
C VAL A 96 5.32 13.11 -13.26
N GLY A 97 6.26 13.98 -13.66
CA GLY A 97 6.46 15.28 -13.02
C GLY A 97 5.26 16.22 -13.13
N THR A 98 4.56 16.23 -14.27
CA THR A 98 3.33 17.05 -14.40
C THR A 98 2.17 16.44 -13.62
N MET A 99 2.03 15.11 -13.61
CA MET A 99 1.02 14.43 -12.81
C MET A 99 1.23 14.63 -11.31
N GLN A 100 2.47 14.58 -10.83
CA GLN A 100 2.83 14.90 -9.44
C GLN A 100 2.52 16.36 -9.11
N ALA A 101 2.86 17.30 -10.00
CA ALA A 101 2.54 18.71 -9.81
C ALA A 101 1.02 18.96 -9.75
N MET A 102 0.24 18.32 -10.63
CA MET A 102 -1.23 18.39 -10.59
C MET A 102 -1.82 17.76 -9.33
N ALA A 103 -1.21 16.70 -8.79
CA ALA A 103 -1.65 16.08 -7.54
C ALA A 103 -1.35 16.94 -6.30
N GLN A 104 -0.36 17.83 -6.37
CA GLN A 104 -0.10 18.81 -5.32
C GLN A 104 -1.09 19.98 -5.33
N ASP A 105 -1.77 20.22 -6.46
CA ASP A 105 -2.86 21.18 -6.56
C ASP A 105 -4.12 20.57 -5.90
N LYS A 106 -4.12 20.53 -4.56
CA LYS A 106 -5.18 19.95 -3.74
C LYS A 106 -6.48 20.74 -3.94
N GLY A 107 -7.30 20.31 -4.90
CA GLY A 107 -8.69 20.74 -5.02
C GLY A 107 -9.48 20.48 -3.75
N ALA A 108 -10.67 21.09 -3.64
CA ALA A 108 -11.55 20.82 -2.51
C ALA A 108 -12.03 19.36 -2.53
N LEU A 109 -11.94 18.67 -1.39
CA LEU A 109 -12.42 17.29 -1.23
C LEU A 109 -13.92 17.21 -1.50
N GLU A 110 -14.33 16.25 -2.32
CA GLU A 110 -15.73 16.02 -2.68
C GLU A 110 -16.55 15.49 -1.50
N LYS A 111 -15.90 14.76 -0.58
CA LYS A 111 -16.49 14.22 0.63
C LYS A 111 -15.48 14.17 1.78
N THR A 112 -15.82 14.81 2.89
CA THR A 112 -14.95 14.90 4.08
C THR A 112 -15.32 13.91 5.18
N ASN A 113 -16.59 13.53 5.30
CA ASN A 113 -17.06 12.57 6.31
C ASN A 113 -17.08 11.16 5.71
N LEU A 114 -16.20 10.26 6.16
CA LEU A 114 -16.11 8.90 5.65
C LEU A 114 -16.40 7.86 6.73
N LYS A 115 -17.01 6.75 6.34
CA LYS A 115 -17.13 5.55 7.18
C LYS A 115 -16.23 4.43 6.65
N ILE A 116 -15.34 3.93 7.49
CA ILE A 116 -14.38 2.88 7.14
C ILE A 116 -14.61 1.63 7.97
N GLY A 117 -14.98 0.54 7.30
CA GLY A 117 -15.16 -0.77 7.92
C GLY A 117 -13.83 -1.51 8.14
N PHE A 118 -13.73 -2.28 9.21
CA PHE A 118 -12.62 -3.23 9.39
C PHE A 118 -13.00 -4.47 10.20
N ILE A 119 -12.22 -5.55 10.02
CA ILE A 119 -12.22 -6.71 10.90
C ILE A 119 -11.06 -6.57 11.90
N PRO A 120 -11.27 -6.84 13.20
CA PRO A 120 -10.27 -6.65 14.25
C PRO A 120 -9.14 -7.70 14.20
N ILE A 121 -8.32 -7.63 13.16
CA ILE A 121 -7.09 -8.40 12.99
C ILE A 121 -5.93 -7.43 12.75
N THR A 122 -4.70 -7.87 13.04
CA THR A 122 -3.50 -7.02 12.99
C THR A 122 -3.27 -6.36 11.62
N CYS A 123 -3.76 -6.96 10.54
CA CYS A 123 -3.69 -6.41 9.18
C CYS A 123 -4.39 -5.06 9.00
N ALA A 124 -5.41 -4.77 9.80
CA ALA A 124 -6.16 -3.52 9.74
C ALA A 124 -5.49 -2.36 10.51
N THR A 125 -4.34 -2.60 11.16
CA THR A 125 -3.63 -1.61 11.99
C THR A 125 -3.43 -0.26 11.29
N PRO A 126 -3.01 -0.18 10.01
CA PRO A 126 -2.83 1.11 9.34
C PRO A 126 -4.12 1.96 9.30
N LEU A 127 -5.28 1.32 9.04
CA LEU A 127 -6.57 2.02 9.02
C LEU A 127 -7.04 2.42 10.41
N ILE A 128 -6.88 1.53 11.39
CA ILE A 128 -7.30 1.78 12.77
C ILE A 128 -6.48 2.91 13.38
N MET A 129 -5.15 2.86 13.23
CA MET A 129 -4.23 3.79 13.87
C MET A 129 -4.16 5.14 13.17
N ALA A 130 -4.53 5.24 11.89
CA ALA A 130 -4.61 6.52 11.19
C ALA A 130 -5.56 7.53 11.88
N HIS A 131 -6.60 7.05 12.57
CA HIS A 131 -7.50 7.92 13.33
C HIS A 131 -6.86 8.53 14.59
N PRO A 132 -6.41 7.77 15.61
CA PRO A 132 -5.75 8.34 16.80
C PRO A 132 -4.41 9.02 16.48
N LEU A 133 -3.73 8.66 15.38
CA LEU A 133 -2.52 9.33 14.94
C LEU A 133 -2.79 10.66 14.20
N GLY A 134 -4.05 11.00 13.89
CA GLY A 134 -4.43 12.24 13.23
C GLY A 134 -4.13 12.26 11.72
N PHE A 135 -3.84 11.12 11.10
CA PHE A 135 -3.49 11.05 9.68
C PHE A 135 -4.68 11.36 8.77
N TYR A 136 -5.90 11.01 9.16
CA TYR A 136 -7.10 11.39 8.40
C TYR A 136 -7.36 12.90 8.47
N GLU A 137 -7.30 13.48 9.66
CA GLU A 137 -7.53 14.91 9.88
C GLU A 137 -6.51 15.78 9.13
N LYS A 138 -5.24 15.36 9.10
CA LYS A 138 -4.19 16.00 8.28
C LYS A 138 -4.53 16.06 6.79
N GLN A 139 -5.34 15.13 6.30
CA GLN A 139 -5.83 15.13 4.92
C GLN A 139 -7.23 15.74 4.78
N GLY A 140 -7.75 16.43 5.79
CA GLY A 140 -9.08 17.06 5.76
C GLY A 140 -10.25 16.08 5.89
N LEU A 141 -10.00 14.84 6.33
CA LEU A 141 -11.01 13.79 6.43
C LEU A 141 -11.44 13.56 7.88
N LYS A 142 -12.76 13.54 8.10
CA LYS A 142 -13.39 13.07 9.34
C LYS A 142 -13.85 11.63 9.14
N VAL A 143 -13.12 10.70 9.73
CA VAL A 143 -13.32 9.26 9.50
C VAL A 143 -13.90 8.57 10.73
N GLU A 144 -15.02 7.86 10.54
CA GLU A 144 -15.53 6.89 11.51
C GLU A 144 -14.97 5.51 11.18
N VAL A 145 -14.14 4.94 12.07
CA VAL A 145 -13.57 3.60 11.88
C VAL A 145 -14.41 2.57 12.63
N THR A 146 -15.15 1.73 11.90
CA THR A 146 -16.20 0.85 12.45
C THR A 146 -15.79 -0.62 12.43
N LYS A 147 -15.72 -1.23 13.62
CA LYS A 147 -15.47 -2.67 13.78
C LYS A 147 -16.64 -3.48 13.21
N THR A 148 -16.35 -4.47 12.38
CA THR A 148 -17.35 -5.34 11.74
C THR A 148 -17.07 -6.81 12.04
N ALA A 149 -18.13 -7.59 12.24
CA ALA A 149 -18.07 -8.95 12.77
C ALA A 149 -17.62 -10.03 11.76
N GLY A 150 -17.62 -9.73 10.46
CA GLY A 150 -17.27 -10.74 9.44
C GLY A 150 -17.14 -10.17 8.03
N TRP A 151 -16.50 -10.95 7.15
CA TRP A 151 -16.19 -10.53 5.79
C TRP A 151 -17.43 -10.34 4.90
N ALA A 152 -18.46 -11.17 5.10
CA ALA A 152 -19.72 -11.02 4.39
C ALA A 152 -20.38 -9.66 4.72
N LEU A 153 -20.41 -9.28 6.00
CA LEU A 153 -20.95 -7.98 6.41
C LEU A 153 -20.13 -6.80 5.89
N ILE A 154 -18.79 -6.93 5.85
CA ILE A 154 -17.93 -5.92 5.22
C ILE A 154 -18.32 -5.72 3.75
N ARG A 155 -18.43 -6.82 3.00
CA ARG A 155 -18.84 -6.81 1.58
C ARG A 155 -20.20 -6.13 1.42
N ASP A 156 -21.20 -6.58 2.18
CA ASP A 156 -22.58 -6.11 2.03
C ASP A 156 -22.72 -4.62 2.40
N LYS A 157 -22.03 -4.16 3.45
CA LYS A 157 -22.01 -2.74 3.84
C LYS A 157 -21.33 -1.84 2.80
N VAL A 158 -20.27 -2.31 2.14
CA VAL A 158 -19.64 -1.56 1.05
C VAL A 158 -20.55 -1.51 -0.18
N ILE A 159 -21.18 -2.64 -0.55
CA ILE A 159 -22.16 -2.70 -1.66
C ILE A 159 -23.32 -1.74 -1.43
N ASN A 160 -23.82 -1.67 -0.20
CA ASN A 160 -24.92 -0.79 0.19
C ASN A 160 -24.50 0.66 0.42
N LYS A 161 -23.22 1.01 0.21
CA LYS A 161 -22.64 2.35 0.47
C LYS A 161 -22.80 2.81 1.92
N GLU A 162 -22.92 1.88 2.86
CA GLU A 162 -22.85 2.16 4.30
C GLU A 162 -21.41 2.46 4.73
N TYR A 163 -20.43 1.89 4.02
CA TYR A 163 -19.02 2.21 4.15
C TYR A 163 -18.47 2.78 2.85
N ASP A 164 -17.66 3.82 2.97
CA ASP A 164 -16.96 4.48 1.85
C ASP A 164 -15.70 3.70 1.46
N ALA A 165 -15.06 3.07 2.44
CA ALA A 165 -13.91 2.19 2.24
C ALA A 165 -13.90 1.08 3.30
N SER A 166 -13.13 0.02 3.07
CA SER A 166 -12.97 -1.03 4.06
C SER A 166 -11.63 -1.77 3.91
N HIS A 167 -11.20 -2.39 5.01
CA HIS A 167 -10.24 -3.48 4.96
C HIS A 167 -10.86 -4.71 4.28
N PHE A 168 -10.13 -5.33 3.36
CA PHE A 168 -10.57 -6.50 2.60
C PHE A 168 -9.47 -7.55 2.50
N LEU A 169 -9.88 -8.81 2.33
CA LEU A 169 -9.00 -9.84 1.79
C LEU A 169 -8.73 -9.51 0.31
N SER A 170 -7.48 -9.65 -0.15
CA SER A 170 -7.06 -9.31 -1.52
C SER A 170 -7.97 -9.82 -2.65
N PRO A 171 -8.55 -11.04 -2.60
CA PRO A 171 -9.43 -11.51 -3.68
C PRO A 171 -10.85 -10.90 -3.64
N MET A 172 -11.30 -10.31 -2.52
CA MET A 172 -12.69 -9.84 -2.39
C MET A 172 -13.05 -8.71 -3.35
N PRO A 173 -12.26 -7.62 -3.50
CA PRO A 173 -12.58 -6.55 -4.45
C PRO A 173 -12.68 -7.04 -5.90
N LEU A 174 -11.83 -8.01 -6.27
CA LEU A 174 -11.87 -8.66 -7.59
C LEU A 174 -13.16 -9.48 -7.75
N ALA A 175 -13.48 -10.34 -6.78
CA ALA A 175 -14.70 -11.14 -6.79
C ALA A 175 -15.96 -10.27 -6.87
N MET A 176 -16.03 -9.19 -6.07
CA MET A 176 -17.13 -8.22 -6.08
C MET A 176 -17.28 -7.53 -7.43
N SER A 177 -16.17 -7.13 -8.05
CA SER A 177 -16.15 -6.51 -9.38
C SER A 177 -16.59 -7.47 -10.49
N MET A 178 -16.42 -8.78 -10.29
CA MET A 178 -16.87 -9.83 -11.20
C MET A 178 -18.28 -10.35 -10.88
N GLY A 179 -18.93 -9.88 -9.81
CA GLY A 179 -20.23 -10.40 -9.36
C GLY A 179 -20.17 -11.81 -8.77
N LEU A 180 -19.00 -12.27 -8.31
CA LEU A 180 -18.84 -13.58 -7.69
C LEU A 180 -19.19 -13.51 -6.20
N GLY A 181 -20.31 -14.13 -5.84
CA GLY A 181 -20.79 -14.17 -4.46
C GLY A 181 -21.46 -12.88 -3.97
N SER A 182 -21.77 -11.93 -4.86
CA SER A 182 -22.60 -10.75 -4.60
C SER A 182 -23.09 -10.12 -5.91
N ASN A 183 -23.88 -9.04 -5.81
CA ASN A 183 -24.11 -8.16 -6.96
C ASN A 183 -22.79 -7.57 -7.47
N THR A 184 -22.71 -7.32 -8.77
CA THR A 184 -21.55 -6.70 -9.41
C THR A 184 -21.39 -5.26 -8.92
N VAL A 185 -20.27 -4.99 -8.24
CA VAL A 185 -19.90 -3.66 -7.78
C VAL A 185 -18.43 -3.43 -8.09
N ALA A 186 -18.16 -2.46 -8.96
CA ALA A 186 -16.79 -2.04 -9.27
C ALA A 186 -16.12 -1.55 -7.99
N THR A 187 -15.07 -2.27 -7.57
CA THR A 187 -14.38 -2.02 -6.29
C THR A 187 -12.90 -1.82 -6.56
N ASN A 188 -12.38 -0.65 -6.22
CA ASN A 188 -10.98 -0.30 -6.43
C ASN A 188 -10.14 -0.65 -5.20
N VAL A 189 -8.93 -1.15 -5.43
CA VAL A 189 -7.93 -1.39 -4.38
C VAL A 189 -7.02 -0.17 -4.30
N ALA A 190 -7.08 0.56 -3.19
CA ALA A 190 -6.24 1.73 -2.98
C ALA A 190 -4.81 1.36 -2.54
N THR A 191 -4.66 0.38 -1.63
CA THR A 191 -3.36 -0.02 -1.10
C THR A 191 -3.39 -1.41 -0.49
N ILE A 192 -2.24 -2.07 -0.44
CA ILE A 192 -2.02 -3.32 0.29
C ILE A 192 -1.56 -2.98 1.71
N GLN A 193 -2.36 -3.33 2.71
CA GLN A 193 -2.11 -2.92 4.10
C GLN A 193 -1.01 -3.73 4.79
N ASN A 194 -0.82 -4.98 4.39
CA ASN A 194 0.23 -5.84 4.91
C ASN A 194 0.58 -6.94 3.91
N ILE A 195 1.79 -7.47 4.08
CA ILE A 195 2.20 -8.78 3.58
C ILE A 195 2.53 -9.64 4.80
N ASN A 196 2.23 -10.95 4.72
CA ASN A 196 2.44 -11.90 5.83
C ASN A 196 1.53 -11.68 7.06
N GLY A 197 1.91 -12.21 8.22
CA GLY A 197 1.14 -12.13 9.47
C GLY A 197 0.00 -13.13 9.59
N GLN A 198 -0.15 -14.04 8.63
CA GLN A 198 -1.11 -15.15 8.68
C GLN A 198 -0.38 -16.45 9.04
N ALA A 199 -1.09 -17.39 9.67
CA ALA A 199 -0.53 -18.68 10.05
C ALA A 199 -1.56 -19.80 9.84
N ILE A 200 -1.05 -20.99 9.49
CA ILE A 200 -1.80 -22.23 9.58
C ILE A 200 -1.42 -22.86 10.92
N THR A 201 -2.41 -23.17 11.76
CA THR A 201 -2.20 -23.75 13.09
C THR A 201 -2.85 -25.12 13.18
N MET A 202 -2.18 -26.06 13.85
CA MET A 202 -2.73 -27.40 14.13
C MET A 202 -3.16 -27.52 15.59
N SER A 203 -4.12 -28.42 15.86
CA SER A 203 -4.48 -28.78 17.22
C SER A 203 -3.32 -29.48 17.93
N MET A 204 -3.15 -29.21 19.23
CA MET A 204 -2.08 -29.78 20.06
C MET A 204 -2.03 -31.31 20.05
N ARG A 205 -3.14 -31.99 19.80
CA ARG A 205 -3.17 -33.46 19.68
C ARG A 205 -2.29 -34.00 18.53
N HIS A 206 -1.94 -33.17 17.56
CA HIS A 206 -1.10 -33.53 16.43
C HIS A 206 0.37 -33.11 16.61
N LYS A 207 0.76 -32.59 17.79
CA LYS A 207 2.10 -32.05 18.03
C LYS A 207 3.22 -33.03 17.70
N ASP A 208 3.02 -34.31 18.01
CA ASP A 208 4.02 -35.36 17.80
C ASP A 208 3.75 -36.22 16.57
N ASN A 209 2.67 -35.94 15.83
CA ASN A 209 2.38 -36.65 14.58
C ASN A 209 3.23 -36.06 13.46
N ARG A 210 4.27 -36.79 13.06
CA ARG A 210 5.18 -36.42 11.97
C ARG A 210 4.85 -37.10 10.64
N ASP A 211 3.80 -37.90 10.60
CA ASP A 211 3.31 -38.54 9.37
C ASP A 211 2.10 -37.74 8.84
N PRO A 212 2.24 -37.01 7.72
CA PRO A 212 1.19 -36.16 7.16
C PRO A 212 -0.02 -36.93 6.63
#